data_AF-A0A1F4HKP9-F1
#
_entry.id   AF-A0A1F4HKP9-F1
#
_cell.length_a   1.000
_cell.length_b   1.000
_cell.length_c   1.000
_cell.angle_alpha   90.00
_cell.angle_beta   90.00
_cell.angle_gamma   90.00
#
_symmetry.space_group_name_H-M   'P 1'
#
loop_
_entity.id
_entity.type
_entity.pdbx_description
1 polymer ?
#
loop_
_entity_poly.entity_id
_entity_poly.type
_entity_poly.pdbx_seq_one_letter_code
_entity_poly.pdbx_strand_id
1 'polypeptide(L)' 'MHALKDLFTSDVGLMSVIGITFMLGMGVFFVRYFLRHMQEDGEKAAAEARR' A
#
# COMPACT_ATOMS: atom_id res chain seq x y z
N MET A 1 -25.84 -8.51 -17.13
CA MET A 1 -24.66 -8.09 -16.35
C MET A 1 -23.53 -9.12 -16.51
N HIS A 2 -22.81 -9.07 -17.64
CA HIS A 2 -21.70 -9.99 -17.94
C HIS A 2 -20.31 -9.36 -17.71
N ALA A 3 -20.23 -8.03 -17.59
CA ALA A 3 -18.97 -7.31 -17.47
C ALA A 3 -18.13 -7.70 -16.24
N LEU A 4 -18.78 -7.95 -15.09
CA LEU A 4 -18.07 -8.38 -13.88
C LEU A 4 -17.52 -9.81 -14.03
N LYS A 5 -18.22 -10.71 -14.73
CA LYS A 5 -17.73 -12.07 -14.97
C LYS A 5 -16.60 -12.10 -16.00
N ASP A 6 -16.69 -11.30 -17.05
CA ASP A 6 -15.59 -11.16 -18.01
C ASP A 6 -14.36 -10.48 -17.38
N LEU A 7 -14.52 -9.55 -16.44
CA LEU A 7 -13.38 -8.95 -15.75
C LEU A 7 -12.66 -9.92 -14.80
N PHE A 8 -13.35 -10.93 -14.26
CA PHE A 8 -12.73 -11.95 -13.41
C PHE A 8 -12.31 -13.22 -14.17
N THR A 9 -12.91 -13.49 -15.35
CA THR A 9 -12.67 -14.72 -16.13
C THR A 9 -11.81 -14.47 -17.38
N SER A 10 -11.80 -13.26 -17.94
CA SER A 10 -10.92 -12.88 -19.03
C SER A 10 -9.52 -12.58 -18.48
N ASP A 11 -8.51 -13.17 -19.10
CA ASP A 11 -7.09 -13.06 -18.76
C ASP A 11 -6.65 -11.59 -18.50
N VAL A 12 -7.20 -10.67 -19.29
CA VAL A 12 -6.93 -9.22 -19.20
C VAL A 12 -7.45 -8.59 -17.91
N GLY A 13 -8.64 -9.00 -17.47
CA GLY A 13 -9.26 -8.44 -16.27
C GLY A 13 -8.59 -8.93 -15.00
N LEU A 14 -8.19 -10.20 -14.94
CA LEU A 14 -7.44 -10.75 -13.82
C LEU A 14 -6.06 -10.11 -13.69
N MET A 15 -5.34 -9.92 -14.80
CA MET A 15 -4.05 -9.21 -14.82
C MET A 15 -4.19 -7.76 -14.32
N SER A 16 -5.27 -7.07 -14.72
CA SER A 16 -5.56 -5.71 -14.25
C SER A 16 -5.87 -5.66 -12.74
N VAL A 17 -6.65 -6.62 -12.24
CA VAL A 17 -6.96 -6.73 -10.81
C VAL A 17 -5.70 -7.02 -9.98
N ILE A 18 -4.82 -7.90 -10.47
CA ILE A 18 -3.53 -8.18 -9.83
C ILE A 18 -2.68 -6.92 -9.78
N GLY A 19 -2.56 -6.18 -10.88
CA GLY A 19 -1.80 -4.93 -10.94
C GLY A 19 -2.32 -3.87 -9.96
N ILE A 20 -3.65 -3.68 -9.91
CA ILE A 20 -4.29 -2.74 -8.98
C ILE A 20 -4.07 -3.16 -7.53
N THR A 21 -4.26 -4.45 -7.23
CA THR A 21 -4.03 -4.99 -5.88
C THR A 21 -2.58 -4.82 -5.45
N PHE A 22 -1.63 -5.05 -6.37
CA PHE A 22 -0.21 -4.85 -6.11
C PHE A 22 0.13 -3.38 -5.87
N MET A 23 -0.39 -2.47 -6.70
CA MET A 23 -0.19 -1.02 -6.54
C MET A 23 -0.75 -0.52 -5.19
N LEU A 24 -1.96 -0.94 -4.83
CA LEU A 24 -2.57 -0.58 -3.54
C LEU A 24 -1.82 -1.22 -2.36
N GLY A 25 -1.41 -2.48 -2.48
CA GLY A 25 -0.62 -3.17 -1.47
C GLY A 25 0.72 -2.48 -1.20
N MET A 26 1.42 -2.08 -2.26
CA MET A 26 2.65 -1.29 -2.16
C MET A 26 2.41 0.09 -1.53
N GLY A 27 1.33 0.77 -1.91
CA GLY A 27 0.95 2.07 -1.32
C GLY A 27 0.72 1.97 0.19
N VAL A 28 -0.06 0.98 0.63
CA VAL A 28 -0.31 0.73 2.06
C VAL A 28 0.97 0.32 2.78
N PHE A 29 1.80 -0.53 2.17
CA PHE A 29 3.09 -0.93 2.73
C PHE A 29 4.00 0.27 2.96
N PHE A 30 4.14 1.16 1.97
CA PHE A 30 4.95 2.37 2.13
C PHE A 30 4.38 3.27 3.23
N VAL A 31 3.08 3.57 3.23
CA VAL A 31 2.47 4.40 4.28
C VAL A 31 2.70 3.78 5.66
N ARG A 32 2.50 2.46 5.81
CA ARG A 32 2.77 1.72 7.05
C ARG A 32 4.25 1.80 7.45
N TYR A 33 5.15 1.65 6.48
CA TYR A 33 6.60 1.71 6.68
C TYR A 33 7.03 3.10 7.12
N PHE A 34 6.64 4.14 6.38
CA PHE A 34 6.93 5.54 6.71
C PHE A 34 6.32 5.95 8.04
N LEU A 35 5.10 5.55 8.37
CA LEU A 35 4.51 5.81 9.68
C LEU A 35 5.30 5.14 10.81
N ARG A 36 5.84 3.94 10.59
CA ARG A 36 6.62 3.23 11.62
C ARG A 36 8.03 3.81 11.75
N HIS A 37 8.68 4.15 10.63
CA HIS A 37 9.96 4.85 10.63
C HIS A 37 9.87 6.26 11.20
N MET A 38 8.83 7.04 10.85
CA MET A 38 8.61 8.37 11.40
C MET A 38 8.29 8.35 12.90
N GLN A 39 7.70 7.26 13.42
CA GLN A 39 7.54 7.10 14.86
C GLN A 39 8.90 6.87 15.52
N GLU A 40 9.73 5.99 14.96
CA GLU A 40 11.09 5.73 15.48
C GLU A 40 12.00 6.96 15.36
N ASP A 41 11.91 7.72 14.27
CA ASP A 41 12.66 8.97 14.06
C ASP A 41 12.06 10.14 14.86
N GLY A 42 10.74 10.18 15.02
CA GLY A 42 10.04 11.16 15.84
C GLY A 42 10.33 10.99 17.33
N GLU A 43 10.49 9.75 17.82
CA GLU A 43 10.93 9.48 19.19
C GLU A 43 12.39 9.88 19.40
N LYS A 44 13.28 9.67 18.41
CA LYS A 44 14.66 10.14 18.47
C LYS A 44 14.75 11.67 18.42
N ALA A 45 13.98 12.32 17.55
CA ALA A 45 13.91 13.77 17.45
C ALA A 45 13.27 14.41 18.69
N ALA A 46 12.24 13.78 19.27
CA ALA A 46 11.64 14.21 20.53
C ALA A 46 12.57 13.98 21.74
N ALA A 47 13.40 12.92 21.71
CA ALA A 47 14.42 12.67 22.73
C ALA A 47 15.62 13.63 22.61
N GLU A 48 16.02 14.00 21.40
CA GLU A 48 17.03 15.05 21.15
C GLU A 48 16.51 16.44 21.53
N ALA A 49 15.25 16.76 21.21
CA ALA A 49 14.63 18.04 21.61
C ALA A 49 14.42 18.17 23.13
N ARG A 50 14.54 17.07 23.88
CA ARG A 50 14.38 17.02 25.35
C ARG A 50 15.73 16.98 26.10
N ARG A 51 16.87 16.98 25.39
CA ARG A 51 18.22 17.16 25.95
C ARG A 51 18.66 18.61 25.84
#